data_AF-A0A7W8HWS3-F1
#
_entry.id   AF-A0A7W8HWS3-F1
#
_cell.length_a   1.000
_cell.length_b   1.000
_cell.length_c   1.000
_cell.angle_alpha   90.00
_cell.angle_beta   90.00
_cell.angle_gamma   90.00
#
_symmetry.space_group_name_H-M   'P 1'
#
loop_
_entity.id
_entity.type
_entity.pdbx_description
1 polymer ?
#
loop_
_entity_poly.entity_id
_entity_poly.type
_entity_poly.pdbx_seq_one_letter_code
_entity_poly.pdbx_strand_id
1 'polypeptide(L)'
;MKTLLIAIAGLGALALTTPAQAGGVAVCIEVGSNATGGGDDKQYFIRRSPSINSRTLERQAREDFDNRRYGGSNNWAPHCDRSRSMEHGQYVLILGGRRLDYAGAPYTRWALGYGANRTAAKREAVRQLRLRDGGYQDRHGYSVVESGSF
;
A
#
# COMPACT_ATOMS: atom_id res chain seq x y z
N MET A 1 4.04 -44.76 -60.41
CA MET A 1 3.19 -43.83 -59.64
C MET A 1 3.89 -43.57 -58.32
N LYS A 2 4.36 -42.34 -58.07
CA LYS A 2 5.11 -41.96 -56.86
C LYS A 2 4.18 -41.22 -55.91
N THR A 3 3.93 -41.81 -54.75
CA THR A 3 3.07 -41.25 -53.70
C THR A 3 3.88 -40.27 -52.85
N LEU A 4 3.49 -39.00 -52.83
CA LEU A 4 4.03 -37.99 -51.92
C LEU A 4 3.19 -37.96 -50.64
N LEU A 5 3.82 -38.21 -49.49
CA LEU A 5 3.27 -37.97 -48.16
C LEU A 5 3.61 -36.54 -47.74
N ILE A 6 2.59 -35.69 -47.61
CA ILE A 6 2.72 -34.35 -47.03
C ILE A 6 2.47 -34.48 -45.53
N ALA A 7 3.53 -34.36 -44.73
CA ALA A 7 3.43 -34.25 -43.28
C ALA A 7 3.05 -32.80 -42.92
N ILE A 8 1.82 -32.60 -42.43
CA ILE A 8 1.37 -31.32 -41.90
C ILE A 8 1.94 -31.20 -40.48
N ALA A 9 2.96 -30.37 -40.31
CA ALA A 9 3.49 -29.99 -39.02
C ALA A 9 2.43 -29.17 -38.26
N GLY A 10 1.87 -29.75 -37.19
CA GLY A 10 0.98 -29.06 -36.28
C GLY A 10 1.71 -27.90 -35.61
N LEU A 11 1.32 -26.67 -35.92
CA LEU A 11 1.67 -25.49 -35.16
C LEU A 11 1.01 -25.61 -33.78
N GLY A 12 1.77 -26.07 -32.80
CA GLY A 12 1.39 -26.01 -31.40
C GLY A 12 1.17 -24.56 -31.01
N ALA A 13 -0.07 -24.23 -30.62
CA ALA A 13 -0.39 -22.93 -30.05
C ALA A 13 0.44 -22.74 -28.77
N LEU A 14 1.39 -21.81 -28.80
CA LEU A 14 2.07 -21.32 -27.61
C LEU A 14 1.03 -20.62 -26.74
N ALA A 15 0.51 -21.33 -25.74
CA ALA A 15 -0.28 -20.72 -24.68
C ALA A 15 0.63 -19.76 -23.91
N LEU A 16 0.59 -18.48 -24.27
CA LEU A 16 1.18 -17.40 -23.48
C LEU A 16 0.39 -17.36 -22.16
N THR A 17 0.95 -17.95 -21.11
CA THR A 17 0.49 -17.72 -19.75
C THR A 17 0.76 -16.26 -19.43
N THR A 18 -0.23 -15.39 -19.63
CA THR A 18 -0.20 -14.05 -19.05
C THR A 18 -0.03 -14.23 -17.53
N PRO A 19 0.87 -13.49 -16.86
CA PRO A 19 0.89 -13.51 -15.41
C PRO A 19 -0.43 -12.91 -14.93
N ALA A 20 -1.37 -13.77 -14.61
CA ALA A 20 -2.63 -13.43 -13.97
C ALA A 20 -2.33 -13.04 -12.51
N GLN A 21 -1.71 -11.87 -12.31
CA GLN A 21 -1.61 -11.14 -11.04
C GLN A 21 -1.39 -9.65 -11.31
N ALA A 22 -2.44 -8.93 -11.69
CA ALA A 22 -2.29 -7.54 -12.08
C ALA A 22 -3.27 -6.66 -11.30
N GLY A 23 -2.69 -5.85 -10.41
CA GLY A 23 -3.33 -4.78 -9.66
C GLY A 23 -2.93 -4.76 -8.18
N GLY A 24 -3.03 -3.58 -7.55
CA GLY A 24 -2.61 -3.40 -6.17
C GLY A 24 -2.60 -1.96 -5.69
N VAL A 25 -2.45 -1.81 -4.37
CA VAL A 25 -2.14 -0.53 -3.70
C VAL A 25 -1.00 -0.76 -2.71
N ALA A 26 -0.16 0.25 -2.52
CA ALA A 26 0.85 0.28 -1.48
C ALA A 26 1.04 1.71 -0.97
N VAL A 27 1.40 1.83 0.32
CA VAL A 27 1.80 3.10 0.94
C VAL A 27 3.15 2.90 1.63
N CYS A 28 4.00 3.91 1.60
CA CYS A 28 5.14 4.07 2.49
C CYS A 28 4.98 5.37 3.27
N ILE A 29 5.12 5.29 4.60
CA ILE A 29 4.90 6.40 5.52
C ILE A 29 6.22 6.73 6.21
N GLU A 30 6.64 7.98 6.11
CA GLU A 30 7.76 8.51 6.88
C GLU A 30 7.39 8.53 8.36
N VAL A 31 8.17 7.82 9.17
CA VAL A 31 8.04 7.80 10.62
C VAL A 31 9.24 8.55 11.22
N GLY A 32 8.96 9.55 12.04
CA GLY A 32 9.94 10.26 12.84
C GLY A 32 9.49 10.35 14.29
N SER A 33 10.02 11.35 14.99
CA SER A 33 9.62 11.68 16.36
C SER A 33 8.90 13.02 16.41
N ASN A 34 7.98 13.17 17.36
CA ASN A 34 7.45 14.45 17.80
C ASN A 34 8.40 15.12 18.82
N ALA A 35 7.99 16.26 19.37
CA ALA A 35 8.80 17.06 20.30
C ALA A 35 9.18 16.34 21.60
N THR A 36 8.47 15.28 21.99
CA THR A 36 8.74 14.49 23.21
C THR A 36 9.36 13.12 22.90
N GLY A 37 9.81 12.90 21.66
CA GLY A 37 10.43 11.63 21.25
C GLY A 37 9.42 10.51 20.90
N GLY A 38 8.12 10.78 21.01
CA GLY A 38 7.06 9.84 20.61
C GLY A 38 7.02 9.69 19.08
N GLY A 39 6.67 8.50 18.60
CA GLY A 39 6.62 8.25 17.16
C GLY A 39 5.52 9.06 16.47
N ASP A 40 5.86 9.67 15.33
CA ASP A 40 5.01 10.59 14.59
C ASP A 40 5.16 10.35 13.08
N ASP A 41 4.05 10.27 12.36
CA ASP A 41 4.09 10.16 10.91
C ASP A 41 4.22 11.56 10.27
N LYS A 42 5.18 11.74 9.36
CA LYS A 42 5.49 13.05 8.76
C LYS A 42 4.88 13.23 7.38
N GLN A 43 4.98 12.20 6.55
CA GLN A 43 4.47 12.19 5.18
C GLN A 43 4.14 10.75 4.74
N TYR A 44 3.28 10.60 3.74
CA TYR A 44 3.02 9.34 3.07
C TYR A 44 3.22 9.41 1.56
N PHE A 45 3.54 8.26 0.96
CA PHE A 45 3.74 8.04 -0.46
C PHE A 45 2.90 6.84 -0.85
N ILE A 46 1.85 7.06 -1.63
CA ILE A 46 0.90 6.00 -2.02
C ILE A 46 0.97 5.75 -3.53
N ARG A 47 0.99 4.48 -3.91
CA ARG A 47 0.94 4.02 -5.30
C ARG A 47 -0.19 3.02 -5.46
N ARG A 48 -0.89 3.11 -6.58
CA ARG A 48 -1.96 2.18 -6.97
C ARG A 48 -1.90 1.94 -8.47
N SER A 49 -2.34 0.77 -8.88
CA SER A 49 -2.50 0.45 -10.30
C SER A 49 -3.43 -0.75 -10.44
N PRO A 50 -4.29 -0.79 -11.48
CA PRO A 50 -5.05 -1.99 -11.83
C PRO A 50 -4.24 -3.04 -12.59
N SER A 51 -2.98 -2.76 -12.93
CA SER A 51 -2.16 -3.63 -13.77
C SER A 51 -0.80 -3.99 -13.18
N ILE A 52 -0.42 -3.37 -12.07
CA ILE A 52 0.88 -3.59 -11.42
C ILE A 52 0.64 -4.23 -10.06
N ASN A 53 1.32 -5.34 -9.79
CA ASN A 53 1.20 -6.04 -8.52
C ASN A 53 1.64 -5.16 -7.33
N SER A 54 1.06 -5.43 -6.17
CA SER A 54 1.27 -4.65 -4.93
C SER A 54 2.72 -4.59 -4.46
N ARG A 55 3.55 -5.60 -4.74
CA ARG A 55 4.98 -5.62 -4.35
C ARG A 55 5.81 -4.63 -5.16
N THR A 56 5.55 -4.55 -6.47
CA THR A 56 6.18 -3.53 -7.32
C THR A 56 5.74 -2.13 -6.91
N LEU A 57 4.46 -1.95 -6.57
CA LEU A 57 3.95 -0.66 -6.10
C LEU A 57 4.56 -0.23 -4.76
N GLU A 58 4.78 -1.17 -3.83
CA GLU A 58 5.47 -0.90 -2.56
C GLU A 58 6.91 -0.42 -2.81
N ARG A 59 7.62 -1.09 -3.73
CA ARG A 59 8.97 -0.65 -4.13
C ARG A 59 8.95 0.75 -4.73
N GLN A 60 8.01 1.05 -5.62
CA GLN A 60 7.88 2.39 -6.21
C GLN A 60 7.52 3.46 -5.17
N ALA A 61 6.62 3.16 -4.23
CA ALA A 61 6.27 4.06 -3.13
C ALA A 61 7.49 4.32 -2.21
N ARG A 62 8.33 3.31 -2.02
CA ARG A 62 9.62 3.44 -1.31
C ARG A 62 10.62 4.30 -2.09
N GLU A 63 10.74 4.09 -3.40
CA GLU A 63 11.57 4.92 -4.28
C GLU A 63 11.11 6.38 -4.26
N ASP A 64 9.80 6.66 -4.26
CA ASP A 64 9.28 8.03 -4.13
C ASP A 64 9.69 8.70 -2.82
N PHE A 65 9.65 7.94 -1.72
CA PHE A 65 10.12 8.38 -0.41
C PHE A 65 11.63 8.70 -0.46
N ASP A 66 12.44 7.78 -0.97
CA ASP A 66 13.89 7.92 -1.03
C ASP A 66 14.29 9.12 -1.94
N ASN A 67 13.61 9.31 -3.07
CA ASN A 67 13.86 10.39 -4.03
C ASN A 67 13.46 11.78 -3.53
N ARG A 68 12.49 11.89 -2.62
CA ARG A 68 12.06 13.17 -2.03
C ARG A 68 12.99 13.66 -0.91
N ARG A 69 13.85 12.80 -0.39
CA ARG A 69 14.73 13.13 0.73
C ARG A 69 15.91 13.96 0.20
N TYR A 70 15.78 15.29 0.20
CA TYR A 70 16.85 16.25 -0.12
C TYR A 70 18.14 15.94 0.66
N GLY A 71 19.04 15.14 0.09
CA GLY A 71 20.45 15.01 0.49
C GLY A 71 20.78 14.63 1.94
N GLY A 72 19.86 14.01 2.70
CA GLY A 72 20.01 13.86 4.15
C GLY A 72 19.83 12.44 4.66
N SER A 73 20.96 11.76 4.90
CA SER A 73 21.08 10.50 5.63
C SER A 73 20.48 10.60 7.04
N ASN A 74 19.26 10.10 7.20
CA ASN A 74 18.79 9.69 8.52
C ASN A 74 18.30 8.25 8.33
N ASN A 75 18.88 7.31 9.08
CA ASN A 75 18.71 5.85 9.03
C ASN A 75 17.27 5.30 9.27
N TRP A 76 16.23 6.11 9.11
CA TRP A 76 14.86 5.74 9.44
C TRP A 76 14.18 5.14 8.21
N ALA A 77 13.95 3.83 8.25
CA ALA A 77 13.16 3.15 7.24
C ALA A 77 11.68 3.60 7.35
N PRO A 78 11.01 3.94 6.23
CA PRO A 78 9.59 4.23 6.26
C PRO A 78 8.82 2.95 6.63
N HIS A 79 7.63 3.14 7.22
CA HIS A 79 6.71 2.03 7.35
C HIS A 79 5.95 1.84 6.04
N CYS A 80 6.11 0.70 5.39
CA CYS A 80 5.38 0.37 4.18
C CYS A 80 4.33 -0.73 4.42
N ASP A 81 3.18 -0.63 3.75
CA ASP A 81 2.12 -1.65 3.69
C ASP A 81 1.51 -1.69 2.29
N ARG A 82 0.91 -2.83 1.91
CA ARG A 82 0.37 -3.06 0.57
C ARG A 82 -0.76 -4.08 0.57
N SER A 83 -1.55 -4.13 -0.51
CA SER A 83 -2.72 -5.02 -0.68
C SER A 83 -2.45 -6.53 -0.71
N ARG A 84 -1.22 -6.97 -0.38
CA ARG A 84 -0.79 -8.38 -0.34
C ARG A 84 -1.15 -9.12 -1.63
N SER A 85 -1.90 -10.21 -1.55
CA SER A 85 -2.34 -11.04 -2.67
C SER A 85 -3.63 -10.55 -3.33
N MET A 86 -4.16 -9.39 -2.92
CA MET A 86 -5.35 -8.82 -3.53
C MET A 86 -4.97 -8.04 -4.79
N GLU A 87 -5.44 -8.56 -5.92
CA GLU A 87 -5.16 -8.03 -7.26
C GLU A 87 -6.15 -6.94 -7.67
N HIS A 88 -7.36 -6.95 -7.11
CA HIS A 88 -8.37 -5.93 -7.36
C HIS A 88 -9.12 -5.64 -6.06
N GLY A 89 -9.52 -4.39 -5.86
CA GLY A 89 -10.28 -4.03 -4.67
C GLY A 89 -10.49 -2.54 -4.51
N GLN A 90 -10.80 -2.17 -3.28
CA GLN A 90 -10.90 -0.80 -2.82
C GLN A 90 -9.82 -0.56 -1.77
N TYR A 91 -9.30 0.64 -1.73
CA TYR A 91 -8.39 1.09 -0.67
C TYR A 91 -8.94 2.33 0.03
N VAL A 92 -8.52 2.51 1.28
CA VAL A 92 -8.76 3.70 2.08
C VAL A 92 -7.49 4.00 2.86
N LEU A 93 -6.97 5.21 2.72
CA LEU A 93 -5.98 5.79 3.61
C LEU A 93 -6.70 6.70 4.61
N ILE A 94 -6.48 6.47 5.90
CA ILE A 94 -7.08 7.28 6.97
C ILE A 94 -6.02 8.00 7.80
N LEU A 95 -6.39 9.14 8.35
CA LEU A 95 -5.66 9.87 9.38
C LEU A 95 -6.39 9.68 10.72
N GLY A 96 -5.67 9.19 11.74
CA GLY A 96 -6.20 9.00 13.09
C GLY A 96 -6.62 10.31 13.74
N GLY A 97 -7.74 10.30 14.47
CA GLY A 97 -8.26 11.49 15.13
C GLY A 97 -7.63 11.80 16.50
N ARG A 98 -6.82 10.89 17.05
CA ARG A 98 -6.04 11.17 18.26
C ARG A 98 -4.87 12.09 17.87
N ARG A 99 -4.87 13.32 18.39
CA ARG A 99 -3.91 14.37 17.99
C ARG A 99 -2.72 14.52 18.93
N LEU A 100 -2.83 14.02 20.17
CA LEU A 100 -1.79 14.11 21.18
C LEU A 100 -1.37 12.70 21.61
N ASP A 101 -0.07 12.50 21.79
CA ASP A 101 0.47 11.27 22.36
C ASP A 101 0.26 11.21 23.88
N TYR A 102 0.79 10.18 24.55
CA TYR A 102 0.67 10.04 26.00
C TYR A 102 1.43 11.11 26.80
N ALA A 103 2.40 11.78 26.18
CA ALA A 103 3.15 12.90 26.77
C ALA A 103 2.51 14.27 26.46
N GLY A 104 1.38 14.29 25.73
CA GLY A 104 0.69 15.51 25.34
C GLY A 104 1.29 16.21 24.12
N ALA A 105 2.23 15.59 23.41
CA ALA A 105 2.81 16.17 22.21
C ALA A 105 1.94 15.89 20.98
N PRO A 106 1.79 16.87 20.06
CA PRO A 106 1.14 16.65 18.79
C PRO A 106 1.80 15.52 18.00
N TYR A 107 0.98 14.67 17.38
CA TYR A 107 1.44 13.65 16.45
C TYR A 107 0.34 13.29 15.46
N THR A 108 0.74 12.61 14.40
CA THR A 108 -0.06 12.14 13.29
C THR A 108 0.15 10.65 13.11
N ARG A 109 -0.93 9.93 12.79
CA ARG A 109 -0.86 8.54 12.35
C ARG A 109 -1.74 8.28 11.15
N TRP A 110 -1.14 7.81 10.06
CA TRP A 110 -1.86 7.29 8.92
C TRP A 110 -1.94 5.77 8.94
N ALA A 111 -2.98 5.23 8.32
CA ALA A 111 -3.10 3.80 8.10
C ALA A 111 -3.79 3.52 6.77
N LEU A 112 -3.21 2.62 5.98
CA LEU A 112 -3.81 2.08 4.77
C LEU A 112 -4.67 0.87 5.13
N GLY A 113 -5.81 0.75 4.47
CA GLY A 113 -6.57 -0.48 4.42
C GLY A 113 -7.04 -0.77 3.01
N TYR A 114 -7.26 -2.05 2.73
CA TYR A 114 -7.70 -2.57 1.44
C TYR A 114 -8.69 -3.71 1.64
N GLY A 115 -9.57 -3.91 0.67
CA GLY A 115 -10.62 -4.92 0.74
C GLY A 115 -11.44 -5.03 -0.53
N ALA A 116 -12.26 -6.08 -0.63
CA ALA A 116 -13.15 -6.30 -1.78
C ALA A 116 -14.14 -5.14 -2.03
N ASN A 117 -14.41 -4.31 -1.01
CA ASN A 117 -15.23 -3.10 -1.12
C ASN A 117 -14.75 -2.03 -0.13
N ARG A 118 -15.28 -0.81 -0.28
CA ARG A 118 -14.89 0.35 0.54
C ARG A 118 -15.09 0.13 2.03
N THR A 119 -16.15 -0.58 2.42
CA THR A 119 -16.43 -0.91 3.83
C THR A 119 -15.37 -1.85 4.41
N ALA A 120 -14.97 -2.88 3.67
CA ALA A 120 -13.90 -3.79 4.07
C ALA A 120 -12.55 -3.06 4.17
N ALA A 121 -12.23 -2.22 3.19
CA ALA A 121 -11.01 -1.41 3.19
C ALA A 121 -10.97 -0.43 4.38
N LYS A 122 -12.09 0.21 4.72
CA LYS A 122 -12.20 1.09 5.89
C LYS A 122 -11.97 0.34 7.20
N ARG A 123 -12.59 -0.84 7.36
CA ARG A 123 -12.40 -1.69 8.54
C ARG A 123 -10.94 -2.13 8.70
N GLU A 124 -10.31 -2.51 7.60
CA GLU A 124 -8.89 -2.85 7.57
C GLU A 124 -8.02 -1.64 7.94
N ALA A 125 -8.32 -0.45 7.42
CA ALA A 125 -7.57 0.77 7.74
C ALA A 125 -7.65 1.11 9.24
N VAL A 126 -8.82 0.97 9.86
CA VAL A 126 -8.99 1.15 11.31
C VAL A 126 -8.22 0.09 12.10
N ARG A 127 -8.22 -1.17 11.64
CA ARG A 127 -7.43 -2.24 12.26
C ARG A 127 -5.93 -1.91 12.22
N GLN A 128 -5.42 -1.46 11.08
CA GLN A 128 -4.03 -1.05 10.91
C GLN A 128 -3.70 0.19 11.75
N LEU A 129 -4.61 1.15 11.86
CA LEU A 129 -4.44 2.31 12.72
C LEU A 129 -4.26 1.90 14.19
N ARG A 130 -5.07 0.97 14.71
CA ARG A 130 -4.94 0.43 16.08
C ARG A 130 -3.59 -0.26 16.32
N LEU A 131 -3.04 -0.93 15.31
CA LEU A 131 -1.72 -1.57 15.42
C LEU A 131 -0.59 -0.53 15.44
N ARG A 132 -0.72 0.55 14.67
CA ARG A 132 0.27 1.63 14.61
C ARG A 132 0.16 2.60 15.78
N ASP A 133 -1.03 2.72 16.35
CA ASP A 133 -1.36 3.62 17.45
C ASP A 133 -2.03 2.84 18.58
N GLY A 134 -1.22 2.31 19.50
CA GLY A 134 -1.71 1.55 20.65
C GLY A 134 -2.56 2.37 21.62
N GLY A 135 -2.59 3.71 21.52
CA GLY A 135 -3.49 4.58 22.27
C GLY A 135 -4.78 4.93 21.53
N TYR A 136 -4.95 4.44 20.31
CA TYR A 136 -6.16 4.67 19.53
C TYR A 136 -7.38 4.00 20.16
N GLN A 137 -8.50 4.71 20.14
CA GLN A 137 -9.81 4.24 20.56
C GLN A 137 -10.83 4.79 19.56
N ASP A 138 -11.94 4.07 19.35
CA ASP A 138 -12.92 4.44 18.32
C ASP A 138 -13.53 5.84 18.57
N ARG A 139 -13.63 6.26 19.83
CA ARG A 139 -14.08 7.61 20.20
C ARG A 139 -13.19 8.74 19.66
N HIS A 140 -11.93 8.45 19.34
CA HIS A 140 -11.03 9.44 18.75
C HIS A 140 -11.40 9.72 17.29
N GLY A 141 -12.10 8.79 16.62
CA GLY A 141 -12.48 8.93 15.21
C GLY A 141 -11.29 8.90 14.25
N TYR A 142 -11.55 9.24 12.99
CA TYR A 142 -10.55 9.36 11.93
C TYR A 142 -11.15 10.13 10.75
N SER A 143 -10.29 10.65 9.87
CA SER A 143 -10.70 11.17 8.57
C SER A 143 -10.17 10.28 7.45
N VAL A 144 -10.92 10.18 6.35
CA VAL A 144 -10.44 9.55 5.12
C VAL A 144 -9.67 10.61 4.34
N VAL A 145 -8.38 10.38 4.11
CA VAL A 145 -7.51 11.30 3.33
C VAL A 145 -7.47 10.90 1.86
N GLU A 146 -7.53 9.61 1.55
CA GLU A 146 -7.60 9.11 0.18
C GLU A 146 -8.37 7.80 0.11
N SER A 147 -9.05 7.53 -1.00
CA SER A 147 -9.68 6.24 -1.28
C SER A 147 -9.92 6.05 -2.77
N GLY A 148 -10.01 4.80 -3.21
CA GLY A 148 -10.34 4.48 -4.60
C GLY A 148 -10.32 2.98 -4.87
N SER A 149 -10.41 2.62 -6.14
CA SER A 149 -10.16 1.26 -6.62
C SER A 149 -8.70 1.07 -6.98
N PHE A 150 -8.28 -0.19 -6.96
CA PHE A 150 -7.07 -0.68 -7.60
C PHE A 150 -7.34 -2.07 -8.16
#